data_AF-A0A2I0R2X3-F1
#
_entry.id   AF-A0A2I0R2X3-F1
#
_cell.length_a   1.000
_cell.length_b   1.000
_cell.length_c   1.000
_cell.angle_alpha   90.00
_cell.angle_beta   90.00
_cell.angle_gamma   90.00
#
_symmetry.space_group_name_H-M   'P 1'
#
loop_
_entity.id
_entity.type
_entity.pdbx_description
1 polymer ?
#
loop_
_entity_poly.entity_id
_entity_poly.type
_entity_poly.pdbx_seq_one_letter_code
_entity_poly.pdbx_strand_id
1 'polypeptide(L)'
;MKTKMKNIITLTLVTFLSLGCNKAINKGKEYTVEGRLMYNCETPMDNTEFSFRQGDPALISIKDPLSLTVKTDAEGYFKVVYNGKEANGSNFTIRDGGTLLDGIPVHENVKLGEVVIGARIISFVRRLEVVEAYTENDTLIMPDYNAINNPYALLRIPGPFENGVIDTVWNWSLLKHPTYKEIMELRIIHCLSQTPSDFKNVYIEIPDYCANINKLYEGVLKIE
;
A
#
# COMPACT_ATOMS: atom_id res chain seq x y z
N MET A 1 -10.46 -56.14 -31.02
CA MET A 1 -10.79 -54.75 -30.66
C MET A 1 -9.76 -54.22 -29.66
N LYS A 2 -8.54 -53.91 -30.12
CA LYS A 2 -7.39 -53.61 -29.22
C LYS A 2 -6.27 -52.85 -29.93
N THR A 3 -6.57 -51.77 -30.68
CA THR A 3 -5.51 -51.06 -31.44
C THR A 3 -5.77 -49.59 -31.78
N LYS A 4 -6.71 -48.89 -31.12
CA LYS A 4 -6.99 -47.47 -31.44
C LYS A 4 -7.01 -46.49 -30.26
N MET A 5 -6.63 -46.92 -29.05
CA MET A 5 -6.80 -46.09 -27.84
C MET A 5 -5.49 -45.62 -27.19
N LYS A 6 -4.32 -46.09 -27.66
CA LYS A 6 -3.01 -45.64 -27.14
C LYS A 6 -2.49 -44.36 -27.79
N ASN A 7 -2.87 -44.06 -29.03
CA ASN A 7 -2.34 -42.91 -29.76
C ASN A 7 -3.11 -41.60 -29.48
N ILE A 8 -4.28 -41.67 -28.85
CA ILE A 8 -5.06 -40.47 -28.50
C ILE A 8 -4.54 -39.85 -27.20
N ILE A 9 -4.12 -40.66 -26.21
CA ILE A 9 -3.64 -40.16 -24.92
C ILE A 9 -2.26 -39.47 -25.07
N THR A 10 -1.40 -39.96 -25.96
CA THR A 10 -0.09 -39.35 -26.22
C THR A 10 -0.20 -38.02 -26.96
N LEU A 11 -1.24 -37.84 -27.79
CA LEU A 11 -1.39 -36.63 -28.60
C LEU A 11 -1.94 -35.45 -27.78
N THR A 12 -2.75 -35.68 -26.75
CA THR A 12 -3.28 -34.62 -25.88
C THR A 12 -2.26 -34.09 -24.87
N LEU A 13 -1.27 -34.90 -24.46
CA LEU A 13 -0.26 -34.51 -23.47
C LEU A 13 0.82 -33.58 -24.06
N VAL A 14 1.11 -33.70 -25.36
CA VAL A 14 2.11 -32.86 -26.06
C VAL A 14 1.55 -31.46 -26.40
N THR A 15 0.24 -31.33 -26.59
CA THR A 15 -0.41 -30.03 -26.82
C THR A 15 -0.55 -29.19 -25.55
N PHE A 16 -0.63 -29.80 -24.36
CA PHE A 16 -0.67 -29.05 -23.09
C PHE A 16 0.71 -28.52 -22.66
N LEU A 17 1.81 -29.18 -23.06
CA LEU A 17 3.18 -28.70 -22.79
C LEU A 17 3.61 -27.55 -23.71
N SER A 18 2.97 -27.38 -24.87
CA SER A 18 3.27 -26.30 -25.82
C SER A 18 2.41 -25.04 -25.62
N LEU A 19 1.37 -25.12 -24.79
CA LEU A 19 0.64 -23.96 -24.24
C LEU A 19 1.23 -23.49 -22.91
N GLY A 20 2.41 -23.99 -22.53
CA GLY A 20 3.28 -23.34 -21.57
C GLY A 20 3.54 -21.94 -22.09
N CYS A 21 2.77 -20.98 -21.58
CA CYS A 21 2.82 -19.58 -21.89
C CYS A 21 4.28 -19.12 -21.75
N ASN A 22 5.01 -19.14 -22.86
CA ASN A 22 6.23 -18.38 -23.00
C ASN A 22 5.78 -16.92 -22.97
N LYS A 23 5.53 -16.39 -21.76
CA LYS A 23 5.99 -15.04 -21.48
C LYS A 23 7.44 -15.09 -21.88
N ALA A 24 7.74 -14.58 -23.06
CA ALA A 24 9.09 -14.33 -23.48
C ALA A 24 9.67 -13.42 -22.40
N ILE A 25 10.32 -14.02 -21.39
CA ILE A 25 11.14 -13.30 -20.42
C ILE A 25 12.20 -12.69 -21.30
N ASN A 26 11.98 -11.43 -21.67
CA ASN A 26 12.70 -10.72 -22.71
C ASN A 26 14.19 -10.83 -22.43
N LYS A 27 14.85 -11.68 -23.22
CA LYS A 27 16.26 -12.03 -23.08
C LYS A 27 17.11 -10.82 -23.47
N GLY A 28 17.29 -9.87 -22.56
CA GLY A 28 18.37 -8.87 -22.58
C GLY A 28 17.90 -7.44 -22.73
N LYS A 29 16.58 -7.21 -22.67
CA LYS A 29 16.02 -5.86 -22.70
C LYS A 29 16.35 -5.13 -21.40
N GLU A 30 16.84 -3.91 -21.53
CA GLU A 30 16.98 -2.99 -20.41
C GLU A 30 15.64 -2.35 -20.06
N TYR A 31 15.41 -2.17 -18.76
CA TYR A 31 14.25 -1.50 -18.23
C TYR A 31 14.70 -0.38 -17.30
N THR A 32 13.87 0.65 -17.20
CA THR A 32 14.17 1.84 -16.39
C THR A 32 13.13 2.07 -15.32
N VAL A 33 13.57 2.39 -14.10
CA VAL A 33 12.72 2.97 -13.06
C VAL A 33 13.29 4.34 -12.71
N GLU A 34 12.48 5.38 -12.86
CA GLU A 34 12.89 6.75 -12.54
C GLU A 34 11.86 7.45 -11.66
N GLY A 35 12.32 8.37 -10.83
CA GLY A 35 11.50 9.12 -9.90
C GLY A 35 12.30 10.18 -9.18
N ARG A 36 11.64 10.86 -8.24
CA ARG A 36 12.26 11.82 -7.34
C ARG A 36 11.97 11.41 -5.90
N LEU A 37 13.01 11.19 -5.11
CA LEU A 37 12.89 10.89 -3.69
C LEU A 37 12.74 12.20 -2.92
N MET A 38 11.74 12.27 -2.05
CA MET A 38 11.34 13.48 -1.36
C MET A 38 11.29 13.22 0.15
N TYR A 39 11.90 14.11 0.95
CA TYR A 39 11.86 14.03 2.40
C TYR A 39 10.45 14.36 2.90
N ASN A 40 9.84 15.41 2.35
CA ASN A 40 8.45 15.80 2.53
C ASN A 40 7.89 16.28 1.18
N CYS A 41 6.67 16.80 1.12
CA CYS A 41 6.06 17.22 -0.14
C CYS A 41 6.77 18.39 -0.86
N GLU A 42 7.75 19.04 -0.24
CA GLU A 42 8.42 20.24 -0.76
C GLU A 42 9.93 20.08 -0.89
N THR A 43 10.54 19.16 -0.11
CA THR A 43 11.99 19.05 0.05
C THR A 43 12.51 17.78 -0.64
N PRO A 44 13.26 17.90 -1.74
CA PRO A 44 13.93 16.75 -2.36
C PRO A 44 15.01 16.19 -1.44
N MET A 45 15.25 14.89 -1.56
CA MET A 45 16.37 14.23 -0.86
C MET A 45 17.63 14.28 -1.71
N ASP A 46 18.43 15.33 -1.51
CA ASP A 46 19.73 15.47 -2.16
C ASP A 46 20.72 14.36 -1.74
N ASN A 47 21.50 13.85 -2.70
CA ASN A 47 22.69 13.04 -2.49
C ASN A 47 22.47 11.83 -1.54
N THR A 48 21.26 11.31 -1.53
CA THR A 48 20.81 10.27 -0.60
C THR A 48 20.97 8.91 -1.24
N GLU A 49 21.63 8.00 -0.54
CA GLU A 49 21.76 6.60 -0.95
C GLU A 49 20.62 5.77 -0.39
N PHE A 50 20.02 4.92 -1.23
CA PHE A 50 18.98 3.97 -0.83
C PHE A 50 19.10 2.69 -1.65
N SER A 51 18.36 1.66 -1.25
CA SER A 51 18.36 0.37 -1.94
C SER A 51 17.08 0.13 -2.73
N PHE A 52 17.25 -0.40 -3.93
CA PHE A 52 16.19 -0.85 -4.83
C PHE A 52 16.25 -2.38 -4.88
N ARG A 53 15.30 -3.05 -4.24
CA ARG A 53 15.36 -4.50 -4.00
C ARG A 53 14.13 -5.23 -4.49
N GLN A 54 14.30 -6.42 -5.02
CA GLN A 54 13.17 -7.33 -5.25
C GLN A 54 12.86 -8.11 -3.97
N GLY A 55 11.59 -8.48 -3.81
CA GLY A 55 11.19 -9.44 -2.79
C GLY A 55 11.82 -10.82 -3.03
N ASP A 56 11.80 -11.64 -1.98
CA ASP A 56 12.26 -13.02 -2.07
C ASP A 56 11.51 -13.74 -3.21
N PRO A 57 12.19 -14.59 -3.98
CA PRO A 57 11.52 -15.45 -4.93
C PRO A 57 10.41 -16.25 -4.20
N ALA A 58 9.24 -16.37 -4.82
CA ALA A 58 8.30 -17.44 -4.43
C ALA A 58 9.07 -18.78 -4.40
N LEU A 59 8.64 -19.73 -3.56
CA LEU A 59 9.32 -21.00 -3.20
C LEU A 59 9.94 -21.84 -4.35
N ILE A 60 9.67 -21.48 -5.61
CA ILE A 60 10.02 -22.17 -6.85
C ILE A 60 10.90 -21.30 -7.79
N SER A 61 11.26 -20.06 -7.44
CA SER A 61 12.06 -19.21 -8.33
C SER A 61 13.57 -19.41 -8.12
N ILE A 62 14.25 -19.75 -9.21
CA ILE A 62 15.65 -20.23 -9.30
C ILE A 62 16.66 -19.07 -9.21
N LYS A 63 16.20 -17.86 -8.88
CA LYS A 63 17.00 -16.65 -9.09
C LYS A 63 16.96 -15.71 -7.90
N ASP A 64 18.16 -15.32 -7.49
CA ASP A 64 18.35 -14.39 -6.39
C ASP A 64 17.66 -13.05 -6.68
N PRO A 65 17.08 -12.40 -5.65
CA PRO A 65 16.53 -11.05 -5.77
C PRO A 65 17.58 -10.06 -6.26
N LEU A 66 17.23 -9.26 -7.27
CA LEU A 66 18.07 -8.13 -7.66
C LEU A 66 18.05 -7.07 -6.55
N SER A 67 19.24 -6.61 -6.17
CA SER A 67 19.43 -5.52 -5.21
C SER A 67 20.43 -4.53 -5.79
N LEU A 68 19.99 -3.29 -5.95
CA LEU A 68 20.80 -2.19 -6.46
C LEU A 68 20.89 -1.09 -5.41
N THR A 69 22.05 -0.47 -5.30
CA THR A 69 22.24 0.76 -4.51
C THR A 69 22.13 1.94 -5.46
N VAL A 70 21.30 2.91 -5.10
CA VAL A 70 20.97 4.08 -5.93
C VAL A 70 21.26 5.32 -5.10
N LYS A 71 21.78 6.35 -5.75
CA LYS A 71 22.00 7.66 -5.16
C LYS A 71 21.21 8.71 -5.93
N THR A 72 20.49 9.58 -5.22
CA THR A 72 19.82 10.72 -5.83
C THR A 72 20.79 11.82 -6.23
N ASP A 73 20.39 12.66 -7.18
CA ASP A 73 21.07 13.92 -7.47
C ASP A 73 20.61 15.06 -6.52
N ALA A 74 21.05 16.29 -6.81
CA ALA A 74 20.74 17.48 -6.02
C ALA A 74 19.24 17.80 -5.93
N GLU A 75 18.45 17.36 -6.91
CA GLU A 75 17.01 17.58 -6.97
C GLU A 75 16.23 16.35 -6.50
N GLY A 76 16.90 15.39 -5.85
CA GLY A 76 16.30 14.13 -5.40
C GLY A 76 16.00 13.16 -6.53
N TYR A 77 16.35 13.46 -7.79
CA TYR A 77 16.05 12.60 -8.92
C TYR A 77 16.96 11.38 -8.93
N PHE A 78 16.41 10.25 -9.35
CA PHE A 78 17.15 9.03 -9.58
C PHE A 78 16.64 8.31 -10.82
N LYS A 79 17.54 7.53 -11.43
CA LYS A 79 17.23 6.63 -12.52
C LYS A 79 17.99 5.32 -12.35
N VAL A 80 17.24 4.24 -12.27
CA VAL A 80 17.75 2.88 -12.24
C VAL A 80 17.60 2.29 -13.63
N VAL A 81 18.68 1.77 -14.20
CA VAL A 81 18.66 0.97 -15.42
C VAL A 81 19.10 -0.44 -15.06
N TYR A 82 18.31 -1.45 -15.42
CA TYR A 82 18.62 -2.84 -15.10
C TYR A 82 18.28 -3.76 -16.27
N ASN A 83 18.99 -4.89 -16.36
CA ASN A 83 18.68 -5.90 -17.36
C ASN A 83 17.49 -6.75 -16.88
N GLY A 84 16.46 -6.93 -17.70
CA GLY A 84 15.34 -7.82 -17.37
C GLY A 84 15.78 -9.27 -17.12
N LYS A 85 16.90 -9.71 -17.69
CA LYS A 85 17.52 -11.01 -17.40
C LYS A 85 18.12 -11.11 -16.00
N GLU A 86 18.23 -10.04 -15.23
CA GLU A 86 18.77 -10.00 -13.85
C GLU A 86 17.66 -9.88 -12.81
N ALA A 87 16.53 -9.27 -13.16
CA ALA A 87 15.36 -9.24 -12.28
C ALA A 87 14.67 -10.61 -12.15
N ASN A 88 14.26 -11.00 -10.94
CA ASN A 88 13.32 -12.09 -10.71
C ASN A 88 11.87 -11.62 -11.00
N GLY A 89 10.87 -12.48 -10.79
CA GLY A 89 9.47 -12.16 -11.06
C GLY A 89 8.76 -11.33 -9.98
N SER A 90 9.42 -11.04 -8.86
CA SER A 90 8.87 -10.29 -7.73
C SER A 90 9.00 -8.78 -7.97
N ASN A 91 8.01 -8.01 -7.51
CA ASN A 91 8.05 -6.55 -7.57
C ASN A 91 9.28 -5.96 -6.84
N PHE A 92 9.67 -4.76 -7.26
CA PHE A 92 10.67 -3.96 -6.56
C PHE A 92 10.07 -3.17 -5.41
N THR A 93 10.93 -2.92 -4.43
CA THR A 93 10.71 -2.12 -3.24
C THR A 93 11.87 -1.14 -3.08
N ILE A 94 11.58 0.13 -2.79
CA ILE A 94 12.57 1.12 -2.35
C ILE A 94 12.75 1.00 -0.84
N ARG A 95 13.99 0.91 -0.35
CA ARG A 95 14.31 0.74 1.07
C ARG A 95 15.46 1.61 1.54
N ASP A 96 15.30 2.16 2.74
CA ASP A 96 16.34 2.83 3.53
C ASP A 96 16.07 2.55 5.02
N GLY A 97 16.78 1.56 5.59
CA GLY A 97 16.49 1.03 6.95
C GLY A 97 15.13 0.32 7.12
N GLY A 98 14.16 0.56 6.23
CA GLY A 98 12.82 -0.01 6.17
C GLY A 98 12.23 0.10 4.76
N THR A 99 10.95 -0.26 4.58
CA THR A 99 10.25 -0.12 3.29
C THR A 99 9.73 1.31 3.09
N LEU A 100 10.16 1.97 2.02
CA LEU A 100 9.77 3.33 1.66
C LEU A 100 8.66 3.37 0.61
N LEU A 101 8.69 2.45 -0.35
CA LEU A 101 7.69 2.27 -1.40
C LEU A 101 7.75 0.81 -1.86
N ASP A 102 6.60 0.16 -1.98
CA ASP A 102 6.52 -1.23 -2.47
C ASP A 102 5.72 -1.36 -3.77
N GLY A 103 5.73 -2.56 -4.38
CA GLY A 103 4.84 -2.90 -5.48
C GLY A 103 5.24 -2.34 -6.84
N ILE A 104 6.50 -1.91 -7.02
CA ILE A 104 6.98 -1.37 -8.29
C ILE A 104 7.14 -2.53 -9.28
N PRO A 105 6.46 -2.53 -10.45
CA PRO A 105 6.49 -3.67 -11.35
C PRO A 105 7.86 -3.87 -11.98
N VAL A 106 8.18 -5.15 -12.24
CA VAL A 106 9.35 -5.56 -13.01
C VAL A 106 9.04 -5.67 -14.49
N HIS A 107 10.08 -5.56 -15.32
CA HIS A 107 9.98 -5.73 -16.78
C HIS A 107 9.08 -4.68 -17.46
N GLU A 108 8.99 -3.50 -16.85
CA GLU A 108 8.31 -2.33 -17.36
C GLU A 108 9.17 -1.09 -17.15
N ASN A 109 9.03 -0.10 -18.04
CA ASN A 109 9.62 1.21 -17.81
C ASN A 109 8.67 2.00 -16.92
N VAL A 110 9.13 2.37 -15.73
CA VAL A 110 8.30 2.99 -14.70
C VAL A 110 8.76 4.41 -14.42
N LYS A 111 7.79 5.33 -14.41
CA LYS A 111 7.96 6.69 -13.88
C LYS A 111 7.17 6.78 -12.58
N LEU A 112 7.87 6.85 -11.46
CA LEU A 112 7.25 6.86 -10.12
C LEU A 112 6.65 8.22 -9.77
N GLY A 113 7.14 9.29 -10.39
CA GLY A 113 6.86 10.65 -9.92
C GLY A 113 7.64 10.94 -8.63
N GLU A 114 6.99 11.61 -7.68
CA GLU A 114 7.56 11.95 -6.38
C GLU A 114 7.26 10.85 -5.36
N VAL A 115 8.30 10.37 -4.69
CA VAL A 115 8.23 9.35 -3.64
C VAL A 115 8.55 10.00 -2.31
N VAL A 116 7.52 10.29 -1.52
CA VAL A 116 7.65 10.98 -0.24
C VAL A 116 7.84 9.98 0.90
N ILE A 117 8.97 10.09 1.59
CA ILE A 117 9.37 9.12 2.61
C ILE A 117 9.23 9.60 4.05
N GLY A 118 9.14 10.90 4.28
CA GLY A 118 8.93 11.46 5.62
C GLY A 118 7.56 11.10 6.19
N ALA A 119 7.37 11.50 7.45
CA ALA A 119 6.09 11.33 8.12
C ALA A 119 4.97 11.98 7.30
N ARG A 120 3.93 11.19 7.02
CA ARG A 120 2.75 11.66 6.30
C ARG A 120 1.76 12.21 7.30
N ILE A 121 1.68 13.54 7.40
CA ILE A 121 0.87 14.22 8.41
C ILE A 121 -0.47 14.61 7.80
N ILE A 122 -1.55 14.00 8.27
CA ILE A 122 -2.91 14.24 7.78
C ILE A 122 -3.80 14.80 8.88
N SER A 123 -4.83 15.53 8.50
CA SER A 123 -5.91 15.93 9.40
C SER A 123 -7.23 15.35 8.88
N PHE A 124 -8.09 14.89 9.79
CA PHE A 124 -9.36 14.31 9.40
C PHE A 124 -10.46 14.54 10.44
N VAL A 125 -11.71 14.55 9.97
CA VAL A 125 -12.92 14.54 10.80
C VAL A 125 -13.57 13.17 10.77
N ARG A 126 -14.10 12.77 11.92
CA ARG A 126 -14.94 11.59 12.07
C ARG A 126 -16.38 12.06 12.17
N ARG A 127 -17.20 11.68 11.19
CA ARG A 127 -18.65 11.94 11.19
C ARG A 127 -19.38 10.66 11.52
N LEU A 128 -20.38 10.75 12.38
CA LEU A 128 -21.31 9.68 12.67
C LEU A 128 -22.56 9.82 11.82
N GLU A 129 -22.95 8.73 11.16
CA GLU A 129 -24.23 8.56 10.48
C GLU A 129 -24.99 7.42 11.19
N VAL A 130 -26.10 7.78 11.82
CA VAL A 130 -26.93 6.92 12.66
C VAL A 130 -28.15 6.50 11.85
N VAL A 131 -28.21 5.21 11.47
CA VAL A 131 -29.33 4.65 10.70
C VAL A 131 -30.44 4.14 11.62
N GLU A 132 -30.07 3.50 12.73
CA GLU A 132 -30.99 2.93 13.72
C GLU A 132 -30.96 3.70 15.05
N ALA A 133 -32.05 3.64 15.81
CA ALA A 133 -32.10 4.27 17.12
C ALA A 133 -31.33 3.45 18.15
N TYR A 134 -30.37 4.09 18.82
CA TYR A 134 -29.61 3.52 19.94
C TYR A 134 -30.02 4.14 21.26
N THR A 135 -29.66 3.49 22.36
CA THR A 135 -30.05 3.85 23.73
C THR A 135 -28.88 4.42 24.54
N GLU A 136 -29.18 4.92 25.74
CA GLU A 136 -28.17 5.35 26.73
C GLU A 136 -27.25 4.21 27.20
N ASN A 137 -27.62 2.95 26.97
CA ASN A 137 -26.79 1.79 27.34
C ASN A 137 -25.73 1.45 26.27
N ASP A 138 -25.82 2.06 25.09
CA ASP A 138 -24.90 1.83 24.00
C ASP A 138 -23.66 2.73 24.15
N THR A 139 -22.52 2.23 23.71
CA THR A 139 -21.27 3.00 23.67
C THR A 139 -20.54 2.69 22.40
N LEU A 140 -20.24 3.73 21.63
CA LEU A 140 -19.37 3.67 20.46
C LEU A 140 -17.92 3.75 20.94
N ILE A 141 -17.11 2.77 20.56
CA ILE A 141 -15.71 2.63 20.95
C ILE A 141 -14.83 2.64 19.70
N MET A 142 -13.78 3.45 19.70
CA MET A 142 -12.80 3.54 18.61
C MET A 142 -11.46 4.05 19.13
N PRO A 143 -10.35 3.93 18.37
CA PRO A 143 -9.08 4.55 18.75
C PRO A 143 -9.20 6.05 18.99
N ASP A 144 -8.55 6.55 20.03
CA ASP A 144 -8.40 7.98 20.26
C ASP A 144 -7.12 8.48 19.58
N TYR A 145 -7.27 9.02 18.38
CA TYR A 145 -6.17 9.57 17.60
C TYR A 145 -5.64 10.91 18.17
N ASN A 146 -6.38 11.57 19.06
CA ASN A 146 -5.92 12.79 19.73
C ASN A 146 -5.06 12.47 20.98
N ALA A 147 -5.10 11.23 21.47
CA ALA A 147 -4.24 10.74 22.54
C ALA A 147 -2.84 10.35 22.04
N ILE A 148 -2.08 11.32 21.53
CA ILE A 148 -0.78 11.13 20.86
C ILE A 148 0.24 10.31 21.71
N ASN A 149 0.17 10.44 23.04
CA ASN A 149 1.07 9.75 23.97
C ASN A 149 0.61 8.33 24.36
N ASN A 150 -0.55 7.88 23.87
CA ASN A 150 -1.10 6.56 24.17
C ASN A 150 -1.78 5.95 22.93
N PRO A 151 -1.05 5.13 22.13
CA PRO A 151 -1.61 4.52 20.92
C PRO A 151 -2.72 3.48 21.19
N TYR A 152 -2.95 3.13 22.45
CA TYR A 152 -4.01 2.22 22.89
C TYR A 152 -5.20 2.95 23.53
N ALA A 153 -5.17 4.29 23.56
CA ALA A 153 -6.31 5.06 24.05
C ALA A 153 -7.53 4.83 23.17
N LEU A 154 -8.69 4.77 23.81
CA LEU A 154 -9.97 4.57 23.16
C LEU A 154 -10.87 5.77 23.43
N LEU A 155 -11.42 6.34 22.37
CA LEU A 155 -12.52 7.28 22.45
C LEU A 155 -13.80 6.48 22.69
N ARG A 156 -14.53 6.86 23.73
CA ARG A 156 -15.80 6.25 24.13
C ARG A 156 -16.89 7.31 24.10
N ILE A 157 -17.87 7.14 23.21
CA ILE A 157 -19.00 8.05 23.08
C ILE A 157 -20.24 7.30 23.57
N PRO A 158 -20.88 7.73 24.67
CA PRO A 158 -22.11 7.12 25.14
C PRO A 158 -23.27 7.50 24.21
N GLY A 159 -24.24 6.59 24.08
CA GLY A 159 -25.51 6.88 23.41
C GLY A 159 -26.47 7.71 24.29
N PRO A 160 -27.66 8.08 23.76
CA PRO A 160 -28.07 7.90 22.37
C PRO A 160 -27.20 8.73 21.41
N PHE A 161 -27.08 8.27 20.17
CA PHE A 161 -26.25 8.91 19.17
C PHE A 161 -27.02 9.90 18.30
N GLU A 162 -26.33 10.95 17.86
CA GLU A 162 -26.84 11.91 16.88
C GLU A 162 -25.93 11.97 15.65
N ASN A 163 -26.52 12.30 14.49
CA ASN A 163 -25.77 12.56 13.28
C ASN A 163 -24.90 13.80 13.45
N GLY A 164 -23.61 13.71 13.13
CA GLY A 164 -22.73 14.86 13.25
C GLY A 164 -21.25 14.54 13.29
N VAL A 165 -20.44 15.58 13.42
CA VAL A 165 -19.00 15.42 13.68
C VAL A 165 -18.84 15.01 15.13
N ILE A 166 -18.21 13.86 15.36
CA ILE A 166 -17.98 13.31 16.70
C ILE A 166 -16.55 13.52 17.18
N ASP A 167 -15.62 13.76 16.26
CA ASP A 167 -14.24 14.09 16.59
C ASP A 167 -13.51 14.73 15.40
N THR A 168 -12.51 15.56 15.71
CA THR A 168 -11.61 16.17 14.73
C THR A 168 -10.18 15.89 15.15
N VAL A 169 -9.39 15.35 14.23
CA VAL A 169 -7.99 14.96 14.46
C VAL A 169 -7.10 15.84 13.60
N TRP A 170 -6.13 16.47 14.25
CA TRP A 170 -5.16 17.33 13.60
C TRP A 170 -3.78 16.69 13.61
N ASN A 171 -3.07 16.82 12.48
CA ASN A 171 -1.67 16.45 12.36
C ASN A 171 -1.34 15.00 12.76
N TRP A 172 -2.20 14.06 12.41
CA TRP A 172 -1.97 12.63 12.65
C TRP A 172 -0.93 12.06 11.69
N SER A 173 0.04 11.31 12.21
CA SER A 173 1.08 10.66 11.41
C SER A 173 0.62 9.30 10.88
N LEU A 174 0.53 9.17 9.55
CA LEU A 174 0.24 7.91 8.88
C LEU A 174 1.52 7.09 8.70
N LEU A 175 1.65 6.03 9.51
CA LEU A 175 2.84 5.17 9.54
C LEU A 175 2.87 4.09 8.43
N LYS A 176 1.80 3.91 7.66
CA LYS A 176 1.77 2.93 6.57
C LYS A 176 2.65 3.42 5.42
N HIS A 177 3.52 2.56 4.89
CA HIS A 177 4.26 2.84 3.65
C HIS A 177 3.33 2.74 2.43
N PRO A 178 3.55 3.54 1.38
CA PRO A 178 2.74 3.50 0.18
C PRO A 178 3.12 2.28 -0.68
N THR A 179 2.17 1.85 -1.50
CA THR A 179 2.37 0.91 -2.60
C THR A 179 2.22 1.66 -3.91
N TYR A 180 3.04 1.36 -4.90
CA TYR A 180 2.99 2.00 -6.21
C TYR A 180 1.60 1.85 -6.85
N LYS A 181 1.02 2.97 -7.28
CA LYS A 181 -0.34 3.11 -7.85
C LYS A 181 -1.50 2.72 -6.92
N GLU A 182 -1.26 2.40 -5.66
CA GLU A 182 -2.34 2.26 -4.69
C GLU A 182 -2.68 3.63 -4.08
N ILE A 183 -3.98 3.85 -3.85
CA ILE A 183 -4.46 5.01 -3.12
C ILE A 183 -4.06 4.83 -1.65
N MET A 184 -3.54 5.91 -1.06
CA MET A 184 -3.23 5.92 0.36
C MET A 184 -4.52 5.97 1.16
N GLU A 185 -4.62 5.15 2.20
CA GLU A 185 -5.84 5.03 3.01
C GLU A 185 -5.53 5.07 4.51
N LEU A 186 -6.36 5.77 5.27
CA LEU A 186 -6.42 5.65 6.73
C LEU A 186 -7.58 4.72 7.10
N ARG A 187 -7.26 3.64 7.84
CA ARG A 187 -8.25 2.74 8.42
C ARG A 187 -8.67 3.21 9.80
N ILE A 188 -9.96 3.41 10.00
CA ILE A 188 -10.60 3.68 11.29
C ILE A 188 -11.37 2.43 11.71
N ILE A 189 -11.10 1.95 12.91
CA ILE A 189 -11.76 0.78 13.49
C ILE A 189 -12.75 1.28 14.56
N HIS A 190 -13.97 0.77 14.58
CA HIS A 190 -14.94 1.10 15.62
C HIS A 190 -15.83 -0.12 15.95
N CYS A 191 -16.43 -0.12 17.14
CA CYS A 191 -17.45 -1.10 17.52
C CYS A 191 -18.51 -0.47 18.44
N LEU A 192 -19.68 -1.10 18.52
CA LEU A 192 -20.75 -0.78 19.45
C LEU A 192 -20.73 -1.79 20.60
N SER A 193 -20.85 -1.32 21.84
CA SER A 193 -20.82 -2.13 23.06
C SER A 193 -19.46 -2.73 23.44
N GLN A 194 -19.35 -3.24 24.66
CA GLN A 194 -18.11 -3.78 25.26
C GLN A 194 -17.67 -5.13 24.69
N THR A 195 -18.46 -5.77 23.81
CA THR A 195 -18.11 -7.05 23.19
C THR A 195 -17.13 -6.84 22.04
N PRO A 196 -15.85 -7.25 22.16
CA PRO A 196 -14.80 -6.93 21.18
C PRO A 196 -14.88 -7.68 19.85
N SER A 197 -15.97 -8.40 19.55
CA SER A 197 -16.06 -9.26 18.36
C SER A 197 -16.51 -8.49 17.10
N ASP A 198 -17.14 -7.32 17.24
CA ASP A 198 -17.91 -6.69 16.16
C ASP A 198 -17.23 -5.39 15.67
N PHE A 199 -15.94 -5.47 15.39
CA PHE A 199 -15.20 -4.33 14.84
C PHE A 199 -15.55 -4.10 13.37
N LYS A 200 -16.10 -2.91 13.09
CA LYS A 200 -16.33 -2.38 11.74
C LYS A 200 -15.14 -1.51 11.31
N ASN A 201 -14.86 -1.49 10.01
CA ASN A 201 -13.77 -0.70 9.41
C ASN A 201 -14.34 0.38 8.51
N VAL A 202 -13.79 1.58 8.62
CA VAL A 202 -14.00 2.70 7.70
C VAL A 202 -12.65 3.06 7.10
N TYR A 203 -12.63 3.32 5.80
CA TYR A 203 -11.42 3.71 5.07
C TYR A 203 -11.60 5.14 4.57
N ILE A 204 -10.63 6.00 4.88
CA ILE A 204 -10.53 7.35 4.35
C ILE A 204 -9.45 7.33 3.26
N GLU A 205 -9.85 7.61 2.02
CA GLU A 205 -8.92 7.76 0.91
C GLU A 205 -8.20 9.11 0.95
N ILE A 206 -6.89 9.08 0.69
CA ILE A 206 -5.97 10.23 0.74
C ILE A 206 -5.21 10.32 -0.59
N PRO A 207 -5.89 10.53 -1.73
CA PRO A 207 -5.27 10.46 -3.05
C PRO A 207 -4.32 11.63 -3.35
N ASP A 208 -4.46 12.72 -2.61
CA ASP A 208 -3.90 14.04 -2.92
C ASP A 208 -3.05 14.61 -1.76
N TYR A 209 -2.49 13.75 -0.91
CA TYR A 209 -1.73 14.11 0.29
C TYR A 209 -0.79 15.33 0.09
N CYS A 210 0.07 15.29 -0.94
CA CYS A 210 1.01 16.38 -1.19
C CYS A 210 0.43 17.56 -1.96
N ALA A 211 -0.66 17.38 -2.68
CA ALA A 211 -1.33 18.49 -3.34
C ALA A 211 -2.12 19.34 -2.33
N ASN A 212 -2.58 18.73 -1.23
CA ASN A 212 -3.45 19.39 -0.27
C ASN A 212 -3.10 19.03 1.19
N ILE A 213 -1.89 19.40 1.64
CA ILE A 213 -1.40 19.09 3.00
C ILE A 213 -2.29 19.61 4.15
N ASN A 214 -3.06 20.67 3.90
CA ASN A 214 -3.98 21.27 4.87
C ASN A 214 -5.42 20.75 4.76
N LYS A 215 -5.67 19.78 3.88
CA LYS A 215 -7.01 19.22 3.69
C LYS A 215 -7.45 18.46 4.94
N LEU A 216 -8.68 18.75 5.33
CA LEU A 216 -9.39 17.99 6.34
C LEU A 216 -10.16 16.87 5.65
N TYR A 217 -9.63 15.65 5.72
CA TYR A 217 -10.29 14.48 5.14
C TYR A 217 -11.49 14.07 6.00
N GLU A 218 -12.50 13.43 5.42
CA GLU A 218 -13.70 13.01 6.16
C GLU A 218 -13.84 11.48 6.13
N GLY A 219 -14.02 10.89 7.30
CA GLY A 219 -14.45 9.51 7.47
C GLY A 219 -15.85 9.44 8.04
N VAL A 220 -16.76 8.79 7.31
CA VAL A 220 -18.15 8.59 7.74
C VAL A 220 -18.27 7.22 8.39
N LEU A 221 -18.57 7.22 9.69
CA LEU A 221 -18.86 6.03 10.47
C LEU A 221 -20.37 5.81 10.42
N LYS A 222 -20.80 4.83 9.63
CA LYS A 222 -22.19 4.44 9.55
C LYS A 222 -22.49 3.37 10.58
N ILE A 223 -23.38 3.68 11.53
CA ILE A 223 -23.87 2.70 12.51
C ILE A 223 -25.29 2.28 12.14
N GLU A 224 -25.43 0.95 12.06
CA GLU A 224 -26.60 0.15 11.74
C GLU A 224 -26.66 -0.91 12.84
#